data_AF-A0A1F4VJY7-F1
#
_entry.id   AF-A0A1F4VJY7-F1
#
_cell.length_a   1.000
_cell.length_b   1.000
_cell.length_c   1.000
_cell.angle_alpha   90.00
_cell.angle_beta   90.00
_cell.angle_gamma   90.00
#
_symmetry.space_group_name_H-M   'P 1'
#
loop_
_entity.id
_entity.type
_entity.pdbx_description
1 polymer ?
#
loop_
_entity_poly.entity_id
_entity_poly.type
_entity_poly.pdbx_seq_one_letter_code
_entity_poly.pdbx_strand_id
1 'polypeptide(L)'
;MTAYRRCLNALKSLPHCADITRKYCTRFSGILLVDGKFVEVKGFKHKIPVIYGIDFYTHDIPTYIFSISENYLSIKKFFTSLRLLNYPLQSLVSDDNLNIPQACFDVYPKANWQLCTNHFKENIRRSLEVRTSDKYRDFMYGIETLFSNKISEDNFNKLGKRLLNKYINDELCVKILLDLERRRPNLLAYLNVHKTPTTTNLIECFNSHLNIRLKSVKGFESFNHAELWLNGYFVRRRLKPFTDCTGIFRRLNGKCSLSESIKTGVDLPSIF
;
A
#
# COMPACT_ATOMS: atom_id res chain seq x y z
N MET A 1 -20.33 3.03 -35.38
CA MET A 1 -19.81 2.46 -34.10
C MET A 1 -19.59 3.61 -33.12
N THR A 2 -20.22 3.61 -31.94
CA THR A 2 -20.09 4.74 -30.98
C THR A 2 -18.74 4.74 -30.27
N ALA A 3 -18.30 5.92 -29.77
CA ALA A 3 -17.08 6.05 -28.97
C ALA A 3 -17.08 5.10 -27.76
N TYR A 4 -18.23 4.98 -27.09
CA TYR A 4 -18.42 4.03 -25.99
C TYR A 4 -18.10 2.58 -26.39
N ARG A 5 -18.66 2.11 -27.52
CA ARG A 5 -18.42 0.73 -27.99
C ARG A 5 -16.96 0.50 -28.36
N ARG A 6 -16.29 1.50 -28.95
CA ARG A 6 -14.84 1.43 -29.24
C ARG A 6 -14.03 1.29 -27.96
N CYS A 7 -14.30 2.13 -26.95
CA CYS A 7 -13.62 2.05 -25.66
C CYS A 7 -13.88 0.71 -24.96
N LEU A 8 -15.12 0.24 -24.95
CA LEU A 8 -15.48 -1.04 -24.32
C LEU A 8 -14.75 -2.21 -24.99
N ASN A 9 -14.71 -2.24 -26.32
CA ASN A 9 -14.00 -3.27 -27.06
C ASN A 9 -12.49 -3.22 -26.79
N ALA A 10 -11.90 -2.02 -26.75
CA ALA A 10 -10.49 -1.84 -26.41
C ALA A 10 -10.19 -2.34 -24.98
N LEU A 11 -11.03 -2.00 -23.99
CA LEU A 11 -10.86 -2.49 -22.61
C LEU A 11 -10.99 -4.01 -22.51
N LYS A 12 -11.94 -4.62 -23.25
CA LYS A 12 -12.11 -6.08 -23.31
C LYS A 12 -10.94 -6.80 -23.96
N SER A 13 -10.24 -6.16 -24.89
CA SER A 13 -9.04 -6.74 -25.53
C SER A 13 -7.78 -6.61 -24.69
N LEU A 14 -7.79 -5.82 -23.61
CA LEU A 14 -6.61 -5.68 -22.75
C LEU A 14 -6.37 -6.98 -21.97
N PRO A 15 -5.11 -7.44 -21.88
CA PRO A 15 -4.77 -8.52 -20.96
C PRO A 15 -5.07 -8.08 -19.53
N HIS A 16 -5.38 -9.03 -18.65
CA HIS A 16 -5.52 -8.71 -17.24
C HIS A 16 -4.15 -8.31 -16.66
N CYS A 17 -4.14 -7.40 -15.69
CA CYS A 17 -2.91 -6.93 -15.03
C CYS A 17 -2.03 -8.09 -14.53
N ALA A 18 -2.65 -9.13 -13.96
CA ALA A 18 -1.96 -10.34 -13.51
C ALA A 18 -1.30 -11.11 -14.66
N ASP A 19 -1.91 -11.14 -15.85
CA ASP A 19 -1.36 -11.87 -17.01
C ASP A 19 -0.12 -11.18 -17.57
N ILE A 20 -0.11 -9.84 -17.59
CA ILE A 20 1.09 -9.06 -17.93
C ILE A 20 2.22 -9.43 -16.96
N THR A 21 1.93 -9.47 -15.67
CA THR A 21 2.92 -9.82 -14.65
C THR A 21 3.45 -11.24 -14.85
N ARG A 22 2.56 -12.23 -15.00
CA ARG A 22 2.94 -13.64 -15.19
C ARG A 22 3.85 -13.82 -16.40
N LYS A 23 3.49 -13.16 -17.51
CA LYS A 23 4.20 -13.34 -18.77
C LYS A 23 5.53 -12.60 -18.78
N TYR A 24 5.56 -11.35 -18.32
CA TYR A 24 6.67 -10.44 -18.60
C TYR A 24 7.53 -10.08 -17.38
N CYS A 25 7.09 -10.27 -16.13
CA CYS A 25 7.76 -9.68 -14.97
C CYS A 25 8.45 -10.71 -14.06
N THR A 26 9.65 -10.37 -13.57
CA THR A 26 10.36 -11.12 -12.51
C THR A 26 11.19 -10.22 -11.58
N ARG A 27 11.43 -8.95 -11.95
CA ARG A 27 12.38 -8.06 -11.26
C ARG A 27 11.73 -7.19 -10.20
N PHE A 28 10.86 -7.79 -9.38
CA PHE A 28 10.28 -7.09 -8.23
C PHE A 28 11.29 -6.99 -7.09
N SER A 29 11.20 -5.93 -6.28
CA SER A 29 12.06 -5.77 -5.09
C SER A 29 11.65 -6.66 -3.93
N GLY A 30 10.38 -7.08 -3.89
CA GLY A 30 9.84 -7.88 -2.80
C GLY A 30 9.40 -7.06 -1.59
N ILE A 31 9.45 -5.72 -1.68
CA ILE A 31 8.91 -4.80 -0.69
C ILE A 31 7.59 -4.28 -1.23
N LEU A 32 6.48 -4.74 -0.66
CA LEU A 32 5.13 -4.47 -1.17
C LEU A 32 4.36 -3.55 -0.21
N LEU A 33 3.87 -2.44 -0.74
CA LEU A 33 2.92 -1.57 -0.05
C LEU A 33 1.52 -2.00 -0.45
N VAL A 34 0.65 -2.32 0.51
CA VAL A 34 -0.72 -2.80 0.25
C VAL A 34 -1.72 -1.86 0.88
N ASP A 35 -2.76 -1.53 0.11
CA ASP A 35 -3.87 -0.68 0.54
C ASP A 35 -5.13 -1.01 -0.29
N GLY A 36 -6.28 -0.59 0.23
CA GLY A 36 -7.59 -0.71 -0.41
C GLY A 36 -8.09 0.63 -0.94
N LYS A 37 -8.92 0.58 -1.99
CA LYS A 37 -9.72 1.74 -2.41
C LYS A 37 -11.15 1.33 -2.69
N PHE A 38 -12.09 2.20 -2.35
CA PHE A 38 -13.52 1.93 -2.53
C PHE A 38 -14.07 2.56 -3.80
N VAL A 39 -14.80 1.77 -4.58
CA VAL A 39 -15.39 2.11 -5.88
C VAL A 39 -16.90 2.03 -5.79
N GLU A 40 -17.59 3.03 -6.34
CA GLU A 40 -19.05 3.06 -6.36
C GLU A 40 -19.61 2.29 -7.57
N VAL A 41 -20.52 1.36 -7.32
CA VAL A 41 -21.13 0.52 -8.35
C VAL A 41 -22.63 0.45 -8.10
N LYS A 42 -23.42 0.71 -9.15
CA LYS A 42 -24.87 0.66 -9.12
C LYS A 42 -25.36 -0.73 -8.70
N GLY A 43 -26.41 -0.76 -7.89
CA GLY A 43 -26.99 -1.99 -7.34
C GLY A 43 -26.32 -2.47 -6.04
N PHE A 44 -25.21 -1.87 -5.62
CA PHE A 44 -24.56 -2.17 -4.34
C PHE A 44 -24.81 -1.05 -3.33
N LYS A 45 -25.27 -1.42 -2.13
CA LYS A 45 -25.55 -0.46 -1.04
C LYS A 45 -24.27 0.23 -0.53
N HIS A 46 -23.15 -0.48 -0.60
CA HIS A 46 -21.85 -0.02 -0.13
C HIS A 46 -20.86 0.01 -1.29
N LYS A 47 -19.86 0.88 -1.19
CA LYS A 47 -18.77 0.92 -2.17
C LYS A 47 -17.96 -0.37 -2.11
N ILE A 48 -17.55 -0.84 -3.27
CA ILE A 48 -16.85 -2.10 -3.48
C ILE A 48 -15.33 -1.87 -3.40
N PRO A 49 -14.60 -2.62 -2.59
CA PRO A 49 -13.15 -2.47 -2.48
C PRO A 49 -12.40 -3.07 -3.68
N VAL A 50 -11.40 -2.32 -4.13
CA VAL A 50 -10.27 -2.81 -4.92
C VAL A 50 -9.03 -2.82 -4.04
N ILE A 51 -8.47 -4.02 -3.82
CA ILE A 51 -7.26 -4.25 -3.04
C ILE A 51 -6.12 -4.42 -4.04
N TYR A 52 -5.03 -3.68 -3.84
CA TYR A 52 -3.85 -3.80 -4.70
C TYR A 52 -2.59 -3.49 -3.93
N GLY A 53 -1.44 -3.79 -4.54
CA GLY A 53 -0.15 -3.47 -3.96
C GLY A 53 0.80 -2.86 -4.97
N ILE A 54 1.75 -2.09 -4.46
CA ILE A 54 2.81 -1.44 -5.23
C ILE A 54 4.14 -1.96 -4.73
N ASP A 55 4.96 -2.46 -5.64
CA ASP A 55 6.35 -2.78 -5.33
C ASP A 55 7.14 -1.48 -5.14
N PHE A 56 7.77 -1.32 -3.99
CA PHE A 56 8.31 -0.04 -3.53
C PHE A 56 9.37 0.55 -4.45
N TYR A 57 10.20 -0.29 -5.10
CA TYR A 57 11.33 0.20 -5.89
C TYR A 57 11.05 0.29 -7.38
N THR A 58 10.18 -0.56 -7.91
CA THR A 58 9.78 -0.50 -9.32
C THR A 58 8.56 0.39 -9.53
N HIS A 59 7.84 0.71 -8.44
CA HIS A 59 6.52 1.35 -8.47
C HIS A 59 5.48 0.57 -9.28
N ASP A 60 5.76 -0.70 -9.57
CA ASP A 60 4.90 -1.53 -10.39
C ASP A 60 3.79 -2.17 -9.58
N ILE A 61 2.69 -2.51 -10.25
CA ILE A 61 1.49 -3.10 -9.65
C ILE A 61 1.40 -4.54 -10.14
N PRO A 62 1.84 -5.55 -9.35
CA PRO A 62 1.89 -6.92 -9.84
C PRO A 62 0.50 -7.48 -10.14
N THR A 63 -0.49 -7.15 -9.31
CA THR A 63 -1.89 -7.54 -9.47
C THR A 63 -2.79 -6.65 -8.61
N TYR A 64 -4.11 -6.78 -8.79
CA TYR A 64 -5.14 -6.27 -7.90
C TYR A 64 -6.25 -7.33 -7.75
N ILE A 65 -7.14 -7.14 -6.78
CA ILE A 65 -8.39 -7.88 -6.62
C ILE A 65 -9.52 -6.87 -6.45
N PHE A 66 -10.58 -6.99 -7.24
CA PHE A 66 -11.83 -6.28 -7.05
C PHE A 66 -12.86 -7.25 -6.47
N SER A 67 -13.31 -7.02 -5.23
CA SER A 67 -14.14 -7.97 -4.49
C SER A 67 -15.25 -7.24 -3.74
N ILE A 68 -16.37 -7.92 -3.50
CA ILE A 68 -17.59 -7.35 -2.90
C ILE A 68 -17.33 -6.81 -1.48
N SER A 69 -16.32 -7.33 -0.77
CA SER A 69 -15.98 -6.90 0.58
C SER A 69 -14.48 -6.97 0.87
N GLU A 70 -14.02 -6.09 1.77
CA GLU A 70 -12.63 -6.03 2.24
C GLU A 70 -12.53 -6.86 3.52
N ASN A 71 -12.58 -8.16 3.34
CA ASN A 71 -12.41 -9.12 4.42
C ASN A 71 -11.13 -9.93 4.21
N TYR A 72 -10.78 -10.70 5.23
CA TYR A 72 -9.64 -11.60 5.22
C TYR A 72 -9.61 -12.51 3.98
N LEU A 73 -10.74 -13.06 3.51
CA LEU A 73 -10.78 -13.93 2.33
C LEU A 73 -10.41 -13.20 1.04
N SER A 74 -10.91 -11.98 0.83
CA SER A 74 -10.56 -11.15 -0.33
C SER A 74 -9.07 -10.78 -0.34
N ILE A 75 -8.53 -10.45 0.83
CA ILE A 75 -7.11 -10.12 0.99
C ILE A 75 -6.24 -11.38 0.79
N LYS A 76 -6.66 -12.54 1.29
CA LYS A 76 -5.97 -13.81 1.06
C LYS A 76 -5.94 -14.16 -0.42
N LYS A 77 -7.03 -13.95 -1.16
CA LYS A 77 -7.05 -14.09 -2.64
C LYS A 77 -6.02 -13.19 -3.32
N PHE A 78 -5.84 -11.96 -2.83
CA PHE A 78 -4.81 -11.05 -3.35
C PHE A 78 -3.39 -11.60 -3.12
N PHE A 79 -3.06 -12.04 -1.91
CA PHE A 79 -1.74 -12.64 -1.64
C PHE A 79 -1.53 -13.97 -2.37
N THR A 80 -2.55 -14.81 -2.48
CA THR A 80 -2.49 -16.04 -3.29
C THR A 80 -2.23 -15.72 -4.77
N SER A 81 -2.88 -14.69 -5.32
CA SER A 81 -2.61 -14.23 -6.69
C SER A 81 -1.14 -13.81 -6.84
N LEU A 82 -0.59 -13.01 -5.91
CA LEU A 82 0.83 -12.65 -5.92
C LEU A 82 1.73 -13.89 -5.89
N ARG A 83 1.37 -14.92 -5.11
CA ARG A 83 2.17 -16.14 -4.97
C ARG A 83 2.21 -16.92 -6.28
N LEU A 84 1.06 -17.04 -6.95
CA LEU A 84 0.95 -17.66 -8.27
C LEU A 84 1.69 -16.87 -9.37
N LEU A 85 1.95 -15.58 -9.14
CA LEU A 85 2.78 -14.74 -10.00
C LEU A 85 4.27 -14.81 -9.68
N ASN A 86 4.68 -15.67 -8.73
CA ASN A 86 6.04 -15.78 -8.22
C ASN A 86 6.60 -14.45 -7.68
N TYR A 87 5.75 -13.60 -7.10
CA TYR A 87 6.20 -12.35 -6.49
C TYR A 87 7.07 -12.66 -5.25
N PRO A 88 8.30 -12.14 -5.16
CA PRO A 88 9.25 -12.50 -4.10
C PRO A 88 9.02 -11.67 -2.83
N LEU A 89 7.83 -11.79 -2.21
CA LEU A 89 7.50 -10.97 -1.03
C LEU A 89 8.44 -11.25 0.14
N GLN A 90 9.15 -10.20 0.57
CA GLN A 90 10.07 -10.17 1.70
C GLN A 90 9.54 -9.26 2.81
N SER A 91 8.98 -8.10 2.44
CA SER A 91 8.44 -7.13 3.38
C SER A 91 7.10 -6.59 2.90
N LEU A 92 6.09 -6.71 3.73
CA LEU A 92 4.80 -6.06 3.59
C LEU A 92 4.83 -4.73 4.36
N VAL A 93 4.28 -3.67 3.78
CA VAL A 93 4.01 -2.40 4.47
C VAL A 93 2.54 -2.06 4.29
N SER A 94 1.81 -1.88 5.40
CA SER A 94 0.38 -1.58 5.37
C SER A 94 0.00 -0.70 6.56
N ASP A 95 -1.26 -0.27 6.56
CA ASP A 95 -1.91 0.33 7.72
C ASP A 95 -2.16 -0.72 8.84
N ASP A 96 -2.97 -0.34 9.83
CA ASP A 96 -3.31 -1.16 11.00
C ASP A 96 -4.53 -2.09 10.79
N ASN A 97 -4.81 -2.47 9.54
CA ASN A 97 -5.84 -3.47 9.26
C ASN A 97 -5.25 -4.87 9.43
N LEU A 98 -5.52 -5.52 10.56
CA LEU A 98 -4.98 -6.85 10.90
C LEU A 98 -5.31 -7.95 9.89
N ASN A 99 -6.36 -7.81 9.07
CA ASN A 99 -6.65 -8.78 8.02
C ASN A 99 -5.53 -8.85 6.97
N ILE A 100 -4.82 -7.74 6.72
CA ILE A 100 -3.73 -7.65 5.75
C ILE A 100 -2.53 -8.53 6.17
N PRO A 101 -1.87 -8.30 7.32
CA PRO A 101 -0.75 -9.12 7.74
C PRO A 101 -1.14 -10.57 8.02
N GLN A 102 -2.34 -10.83 8.55
CA GLN A 102 -2.81 -12.22 8.77
C GLN A 102 -2.90 -12.99 7.45
N ALA A 103 -3.59 -12.44 6.45
CA ALA A 103 -3.69 -13.07 5.14
C ALA A 103 -2.33 -13.16 4.41
N CYS A 104 -1.44 -12.19 4.65
CA CYS A 104 -0.07 -12.22 4.14
C CYS A 104 0.70 -13.41 4.71
N PHE A 105 0.77 -13.58 6.02
CA PHE A 105 1.56 -14.63 6.66
C PHE A 105 1.05 -16.04 6.37
N ASP A 106 -0.24 -16.18 6.13
CA ASP A 106 -0.84 -17.44 5.65
C ASP A 106 -0.31 -17.89 4.29
N VAL A 107 0.04 -16.94 3.42
CA VAL A 107 0.55 -17.23 2.06
C VAL A 107 2.06 -17.07 1.98
N TYR A 108 2.64 -16.19 2.79
CA TYR A 108 4.05 -15.80 2.88
C TYR A 108 4.53 -15.81 4.33
N PRO A 109 4.69 -17.00 4.94
CA PRO A 109 5.02 -17.11 6.37
C PRO A 109 6.40 -16.55 6.74
N LYS A 110 7.27 -16.32 5.75
CA LYS A 110 8.61 -15.73 5.94
C LYS A 110 8.66 -14.21 5.71
N ALA A 111 7.56 -13.58 5.29
CA ALA A 111 7.52 -12.15 5.09
C ALA A 111 7.56 -11.41 6.42
N ASN A 112 8.13 -10.20 6.44
CA ASN A 112 8.03 -9.28 7.55
C ASN A 112 6.88 -8.30 7.34
N TRP A 113 6.23 -7.84 8.42
CA TRP A 113 5.23 -6.79 8.36
C TRP A 113 5.72 -5.52 9.03
N GLN A 114 5.86 -4.47 8.23
CA GLN A 114 6.06 -3.11 8.71
C GLN A 114 4.72 -2.39 8.83
N LEU A 115 4.33 -2.08 10.06
CA LEU A 115 3.18 -1.22 10.34
C LEU A 115 3.52 0.22 9.93
N CYS A 116 2.62 0.87 9.20
CA CYS A 116 2.78 2.27 8.81
C CYS A 116 2.84 3.18 10.05
N THR A 117 3.98 3.82 10.25
CA THR A 117 4.20 4.71 11.40
C THR A 117 3.36 5.98 11.33
N ASN A 118 2.99 6.44 10.13
CA ASN A 118 2.11 7.62 9.97
C ASN A 118 0.68 7.33 10.45
N HIS A 119 0.12 6.18 10.07
CA HIS A 119 -1.20 5.76 10.54
C HIS A 119 -1.20 5.51 12.05
N PHE A 120 -0.15 4.85 12.56
CA PHE A 120 0.01 4.64 14.00
C PHE A 120 0.04 5.97 14.79
N LYS A 121 0.88 6.93 14.35
CA LYS A 121 0.93 8.28 14.95
C LYS A 121 -0.41 9.01 14.87
N GLU A 122 -1.10 8.92 13.74
CA GLU A 122 -2.40 9.58 13.57
C GLU A 122 -3.47 9.03 14.51
N ASN A 123 -3.48 7.71 14.76
CA ASN A 123 -4.38 7.11 15.75
C ASN A 123 -4.09 7.66 17.15
N ILE A 124 -2.81 7.77 17.53
CA ILE A 124 -2.41 8.38 18.82
C ILE A 124 -2.88 9.84 18.89
N ARG A 125 -2.64 10.64 17.84
CA ARG A 125 -3.06 12.05 17.81
C ARG A 125 -4.57 12.22 18.00
N ARG A 126 -5.37 11.32 17.43
CA ARG A 126 -6.83 11.30 17.59
C ARG A 126 -7.23 10.93 19.02
N SER A 127 -6.63 9.87 19.59
CA SER A 127 -6.90 9.46 20.97
C SER A 127 -6.53 10.50 22.02
N LEU A 128 -5.52 11.33 21.74
CA LEU A 128 -5.05 12.40 22.62
C LEU A 128 -5.63 13.78 22.29
N GLU A 129 -6.41 13.90 21.22
CA GLU A 129 -7.00 15.17 20.75
C GLU A 129 -5.99 16.32 20.58
N VAL A 130 -4.74 16.02 20.20
CA VAL A 130 -3.63 17.01 20.19
C VAL A 130 -3.80 18.16 19.19
N ARG A 131 -4.76 18.04 18.26
CA ARG A 131 -5.10 19.10 17.29
C ARG A 131 -5.96 20.18 17.92
N THR A 132 -6.76 19.83 18.91
CA THR A 132 -7.71 20.73 19.58
C THR A 132 -7.26 21.07 21.00
N SER A 133 -6.38 20.26 21.60
CA SER A 133 -5.87 20.45 22.96
C SER A 133 -4.35 20.44 23.02
N ASP A 134 -3.80 21.35 23.83
CA ASP A 134 -2.35 21.50 24.02
C ASP A 134 -1.79 20.50 25.03
N LYS A 135 -2.66 19.87 25.84
CA LYS A 135 -2.31 19.04 27.00
C LYS A 135 -1.22 17.98 26.70
N TYR A 136 -1.33 17.29 25.57
CA TYR A 136 -0.45 16.17 25.21
C TYR A 136 0.50 16.47 24.05
N ARG A 137 0.65 17.74 23.64
CA ARG A 137 1.53 18.10 22.52
C ARG A 137 2.97 17.69 22.77
N ASP A 138 3.49 17.98 23.95
CA ASP A 138 4.85 17.61 24.38
C ASP A 138 5.08 16.09 24.36
N PHE A 139 4.12 15.30 24.85
CA PHE A 139 4.18 13.85 24.76
C PHE A 139 4.19 13.37 23.30
N MET A 140 3.31 13.95 22.48
CA MET A 140 3.23 13.61 21.05
C MET A 140 4.51 13.95 20.29
N TYR A 141 5.18 15.07 20.59
CA TYR A 141 6.49 15.38 20.01
C TYR A 141 7.54 14.32 20.37
N GLY A 142 7.48 13.79 21.59
CA GLY A 142 8.26 12.63 22.00
C GLY A 142 8.01 11.40 21.13
N ILE A 143 6.74 11.07 20.90
CA ILE A 143 6.34 9.97 20.01
C ILE A 143 6.79 10.23 18.57
N GLU A 144 6.65 11.45 18.05
CA GLU A 144 7.11 11.79 16.70
C GLU A 144 8.62 11.67 16.55
N THR A 145 9.37 12.00 17.61
CA THR A 145 10.83 11.85 17.65
C THR A 145 11.25 10.39 17.48
N LEU A 146 10.54 9.44 18.11
CA LEU A 146 10.79 8.00 17.96
C LEU A 146 10.69 7.52 16.51
N PHE A 147 9.87 8.17 15.69
CA PHE A 147 9.60 7.79 14.30
C PHE A 147 10.10 8.80 13.27
N SER A 148 10.90 9.78 13.70
CA SER A 148 11.42 10.84 12.82
C SER A 148 12.41 10.28 11.79
N ASN A 149 13.19 9.27 12.20
CA ASN A 149 14.18 8.59 11.38
C ASN A 149 14.13 7.09 11.64
N LYS A 150 14.75 6.32 10.75
CA LYS A 150 15.07 4.92 11.04
C LYS A 150 16.15 4.88 12.11
N ILE A 151 15.87 4.26 13.24
CA ILE A 151 16.75 4.17 14.41
C ILE A 151 16.95 2.72 14.80
N SER A 152 18.04 2.42 15.51
CA SER A 152 18.23 1.09 16.09
C SER A 152 17.22 0.81 17.20
N GLU A 153 16.99 -0.47 17.46
CA GLU A 153 16.16 -0.94 18.57
C GLU A 153 16.61 -0.36 19.91
N ASP A 154 17.92 -0.33 20.18
CA ASP A 154 18.48 0.26 21.40
C ASP A 154 18.13 1.74 21.57
N ASN A 155 18.23 2.52 20.48
CA ASN A 155 17.92 3.94 20.55
C ASN A 155 16.41 4.16 20.75
N PHE A 156 15.58 3.34 20.07
CA PHE A 156 14.14 3.35 20.28
C PHE A 156 13.79 3.05 21.75
N ASN A 157 14.39 2.02 22.35
CA ASN A 157 14.17 1.65 23.75
C ASN A 157 14.63 2.75 24.72
N LYS A 158 15.78 3.37 24.46
CA LYS A 158 16.28 4.50 25.27
C LYS A 158 15.32 5.69 25.25
N LEU A 159 14.84 6.06 24.07
CA LEU A 159 13.89 7.16 23.91
C LEU A 159 12.53 6.82 24.52
N GLY A 160 12.02 5.60 24.30
CA GLY A 160 10.77 5.11 24.89
C GLY A 160 10.82 5.13 26.42
N LYS A 161 11.92 4.66 27.02
CA LYS A 161 12.13 4.71 28.48
C LYS A 161 12.15 6.14 29.02
N ARG A 162 12.74 7.10 28.30
CA ARG A 162 12.72 8.52 28.69
C ARG A 162 11.28 9.06 28.69
N LEU A 163 10.48 8.73 27.69
CA LEU A 163 9.06 9.11 27.66
C LEU A 163 8.29 8.47 28.80
N LEU A 164 8.48 7.17 29.04
CA LEU A 164 7.82 6.49 30.15
C LEU A 164 8.14 7.15 31.49
N ASN A 165 9.41 7.40 31.78
CA ASN A 165 9.81 8.04 33.03
C ASN A 165 9.19 9.44 33.20
N LYS A 166 9.06 10.20 32.11
CA LYS A 166 8.48 11.55 32.12
C LYS A 166 6.96 11.54 32.34
N TYR A 167 6.26 10.54 31.80
CA TYR A 167 4.78 10.47 31.81
C TYR A 167 4.23 9.28 32.60
N ILE A 168 5.01 8.70 33.53
CA ILE A 168 4.63 7.49 34.27
C ILE A 168 3.35 7.66 35.10
N ASN A 169 3.06 8.89 35.53
CA ASN A 169 1.88 9.23 36.32
C ASN A 169 0.65 9.58 35.46
N ASP A 170 0.77 9.56 34.13
CA ASP A 170 -0.34 9.81 33.21
C ASP A 170 -0.81 8.49 32.58
N GLU A 171 -1.96 8.00 33.05
CA GLU A 171 -2.51 6.70 32.66
C GLU A 171 -2.67 6.54 31.14
N LEU A 172 -3.09 7.61 30.47
CA LEU A 172 -3.32 7.58 29.02
C LEU A 172 -1.99 7.50 28.25
N CYS A 173 -0.99 8.28 28.66
CA CYS A 173 0.34 8.22 28.08
C CYS A 173 0.99 6.84 28.31
N VAL A 174 0.86 6.28 29.51
CA VAL A 174 1.36 4.94 29.84
C VAL A 174 0.70 3.89 28.96
N LYS A 175 -0.63 3.94 28.78
CA LYS A 175 -1.37 3.01 27.91
C LYS A 175 -0.87 3.06 26.46
N ILE A 176 -0.59 4.25 25.93
CA ILE A 176 -0.03 4.42 24.59
C ILE A 176 1.38 3.85 24.49
N LEU A 177 2.23 4.06 25.49
CA LEU A 177 3.58 3.50 25.53
C LEU A 177 3.58 1.97 25.62
N LEU A 178 2.62 1.39 26.35
CA LEU A 178 2.42 -0.07 26.39
C LEU A 178 1.96 -0.62 25.03
N ASP A 179 1.05 0.07 24.34
CA ASP A 179 0.65 -0.33 22.98
C ASP A 179 1.82 -0.22 21.99
N LEU A 180 2.63 0.82 22.13
CA LEU A 180 3.85 1.03 21.34
C LEU A 180 4.86 -0.11 21.57
N GLU A 181 5.10 -0.52 22.83
CA GLU A 181 5.97 -1.67 23.13
C GLU A 181 5.40 -2.97 22.55
N ARG A 182 4.10 -3.20 22.71
CA ARG A 182 3.42 -4.39 22.14
C ARG A 182 3.56 -4.47 20.62
N ARG A 183 3.48 -3.33 19.93
CA ARG A 183 3.57 -3.24 18.46
C ARG A 183 4.99 -3.03 17.95
N ARG A 184 5.97 -2.91 18.84
CA ARG A 184 7.38 -2.63 18.52
C ARG A 184 7.97 -3.55 17.44
N PRO A 185 7.73 -4.88 17.44
CA PRO A 185 8.25 -5.75 16.38
C PRO A 185 7.79 -5.35 14.97
N ASN A 186 6.55 -4.84 14.84
CA ASN A 186 5.97 -4.45 13.56
C ASN A 186 6.30 -2.98 13.22
N LEU A 187 6.50 -2.12 14.22
CA LEU A 187 6.90 -0.72 14.04
C LEU A 187 8.38 -0.60 13.61
N LEU A 188 9.22 -1.55 14.00
CA LEU A 188 10.65 -1.59 13.68
C LEU A 188 11.02 -2.68 12.66
N ALA A 189 10.05 -3.31 12.00
CA ALA A 189 10.29 -4.39 11.04
C ALA A 189 11.19 -4.00 9.85
N TYR A 190 11.32 -2.70 9.55
CA TYR A 190 12.29 -2.17 8.59
C TYR A 190 13.75 -2.48 8.92
N LEU A 191 14.05 -2.88 10.16
CA LEU A 191 15.38 -3.37 10.56
C LEU A 191 15.68 -4.76 10.00
N ASN A 192 14.65 -5.58 9.75
CA ASN A 192 14.79 -6.96 9.28
C ASN A 192 15.03 -7.04 7.77
N VAL A 193 14.44 -6.12 7.00
CA VAL A 193 14.58 -6.06 5.54
C VAL A 193 15.14 -4.71 5.16
N HIS A 194 16.37 -4.73 4.63
CA HIS A 194 17.05 -3.52 4.21
C HIS A 194 16.15 -2.71 3.27
N LYS A 195 16.16 -1.39 3.44
CA LYS A 195 15.42 -0.42 2.61
C LYS A 195 13.88 -0.43 2.70
N THR A 196 13.25 -1.30 3.50
CA THR A 196 11.79 -1.23 3.74
C THR A 196 11.34 0.16 4.22
N PRO A 197 10.36 0.82 3.59
CA PRO A 197 9.86 2.10 4.05
C PRO A 197 9.03 1.93 5.33
N THR A 198 8.99 2.96 6.17
CA THR A 198 8.20 2.97 7.41
C THR A 198 6.78 3.50 7.22
N THR A 199 6.41 3.91 6.01
CA THR A 199 5.13 4.54 5.69
C THR A 199 4.53 4.01 4.39
N THR A 200 3.22 4.20 4.25
CA THR A 200 2.41 3.85 3.07
C THR A 200 2.23 5.01 2.09
N ASN A 201 2.98 6.11 2.25
CA ASN A 201 2.80 7.36 1.49
C ASN A 201 2.77 7.15 -0.05
N LEU A 202 3.59 6.22 -0.56
CA LEU A 202 3.64 5.94 -2.00
C LEU A 202 2.32 5.35 -2.51
N ILE A 203 1.73 4.38 -1.80
CA ILE A 203 0.43 3.81 -2.22
C ILE A 203 -0.73 4.77 -1.95
N GLU A 204 -0.65 5.59 -0.90
CA GLU A 204 -1.60 6.69 -0.67
C GLU A 204 -1.61 7.70 -1.83
N CYS A 205 -0.43 8.03 -2.38
CA CYS A 205 -0.31 8.87 -3.57
C CYS A 205 -1.00 8.24 -4.79
N PHE A 206 -0.81 6.94 -5.03
CA PHE A 206 -1.50 6.23 -6.10
C PHE A 206 -3.02 6.16 -5.86
N ASN A 207 -3.44 5.96 -4.61
CA ASN A 207 -4.84 6.01 -4.21
C ASN A 207 -5.47 7.37 -4.46
N SER A 208 -4.74 8.46 -4.24
CA SER A 208 -5.19 9.81 -4.60
C SER A 208 -5.39 9.95 -6.11
N HIS A 209 -4.44 9.48 -6.93
CA HIS A 209 -4.55 9.51 -8.39
C HIS A 209 -5.74 8.69 -8.90
N LEU A 210 -5.96 7.49 -8.36
CA LEU A 210 -7.12 6.66 -8.67
C LEU A 210 -8.41 7.38 -8.29
N ASN A 211 -8.48 7.96 -7.08
CA ASN A 211 -9.63 8.68 -6.59
C ASN A 211 -10.02 9.87 -7.47
N ILE A 212 -9.05 10.64 -7.98
CA ILE A 212 -9.30 11.75 -8.91
C ILE A 212 -10.02 11.24 -10.18
N ARG A 213 -9.61 10.08 -10.70
CA ARG A 213 -10.27 9.48 -11.87
C ARG A 213 -11.65 8.94 -11.53
N LEU A 214 -11.80 8.26 -10.40
CA LEU A 214 -13.11 7.75 -9.95
C LEU A 214 -14.12 8.87 -9.73
N LYS A 215 -13.71 10.02 -9.17
CA LYS A 215 -14.57 11.20 -9.03
C LYS A 215 -15.13 11.69 -10.36
N SER A 216 -14.34 11.63 -11.44
CA SER A 216 -14.81 12.02 -12.78
C SER A 216 -15.82 11.03 -13.37
N VAL A 217 -15.73 9.74 -13.00
CA VAL A 217 -16.62 8.68 -13.50
C VAL A 217 -17.97 8.67 -12.75
N LYS A 218 -18.01 9.14 -11.50
CA LYS A 218 -19.23 9.19 -10.65
C LYS A 218 -19.90 7.83 -10.38
N GLY A 219 -19.15 6.75 -10.51
CA GLY A 219 -19.62 5.38 -10.27
C GLY A 219 -19.87 4.59 -11.55
N PHE A 220 -20.04 3.28 -11.40
CA PHE A 220 -20.17 2.35 -12.52
C PHE A 220 -21.57 1.73 -12.59
N GLU A 221 -22.06 1.52 -13.81
CA GLU A 221 -23.37 0.91 -14.06
C GLU A 221 -23.43 -0.58 -13.64
N SER A 222 -22.31 -1.29 -13.65
CA SER A 222 -22.23 -2.70 -13.27
C SER A 222 -20.86 -3.07 -12.72
N PHE A 223 -20.79 -4.19 -12.00
CA PHE A 223 -19.54 -4.75 -11.48
C PHE A 223 -18.54 -5.02 -12.62
N ASN A 224 -18.99 -5.64 -13.71
CA ASN A 224 -18.14 -5.96 -14.86
C ASN A 224 -17.58 -4.69 -15.54
N HIS A 225 -18.36 -3.60 -15.60
CA HIS A 225 -17.86 -2.34 -16.13
C HIS A 225 -16.77 -1.73 -15.23
N ALA A 226 -16.96 -1.79 -13.90
CA ALA A 226 -15.95 -1.35 -12.95
C ALA A 226 -14.67 -2.18 -13.07
N GLU A 227 -14.78 -3.50 -13.17
CA GLU A 227 -13.65 -4.41 -13.32
C GLU A 227 -12.83 -4.14 -14.59
N LEU A 228 -13.49 -4.01 -15.75
CA LEU A 228 -12.83 -3.68 -17.02
C LEU A 228 -12.12 -2.32 -16.96
N TRP A 229 -12.77 -1.33 -16.36
CA TRP A 229 -12.18 0.00 -16.21
C TRP A 229 -10.97 -0.01 -15.27
N LEU A 230 -11.07 -0.72 -14.13
CA LEU A 230 -9.97 -0.88 -13.17
C LEU A 230 -8.80 -1.60 -13.83
N ASN A 231 -9.03 -2.66 -14.61
CA ASN A 231 -7.98 -3.33 -15.36
C ASN A 231 -7.26 -2.35 -16.29
N GLY A 232 -8.03 -1.61 -17.11
CA GLY A 232 -7.48 -0.60 -18.01
C GLY A 232 -6.71 0.50 -17.27
N TYR A 233 -7.20 0.94 -16.11
CA TYR A 233 -6.51 1.91 -15.25
C TYR A 233 -5.16 1.38 -14.77
N PHE A 234 -5.11 0.17 -14.21
CA PHE A 234 -3.87 -0.42 -13.71
C PHE A 234 -2.88 -0.70 -14.84
N VAL A 235 -3.33 -1.26 -15.97
CA VAL A 235 -2.46 -1.47 -17.14
C VAL A 235 -1.89 -0.14 -17.64
N ARG A 236 -2.72 0.89 -17.79
CA ARG A 236 -2.26 2.23 -18.17
C ARG A 236 -1.27 2.79 -17.15
N ARG A 237 -1.53 2.62 -15.85
CA ARG A 237 -0.64 3.10 -14.79
C ARG A 237 0.75 2.48 -14.90
N ARG A 238 0.81 1.20 -15.28
CA ARG A 238 2.05 0.45 -15.43
C ARG A 238 2.89 0.85 -16.65
N LEU A 239 2.21 1.31 -17.70
CA LEU A 239 2.83 1.71 -18.96
C LEU A 239 3.10 3.22 -19.07
N LYS A 240 2.44 4.05 -18.24
CA LYS A 240 2.65 5.49 -18.26
C LYS A 240 4.05 5.84 -17.71
N PRO A 241 4.87 6.63 -18.45
CA PRO A 241 6.13 7.12 -17.93
C PRO A 241 5.97 7.97 -16.66
N PHE A 242 6.93 7.87 -15.76
CA PHE A 242 7.06 8.75 -14.61
C PHE A 242 7.65 10.10 -15.05
N THR A 243 7.10 11.18 -14.51
CA THR A 243 7.50 12.56 -14.85
C THR A 243 8.10 13.30 -13.66
N ASP A 244 7.61 13.05 -12.45
CA ASP A 244 7.86 13.89 -11.27
C ASP A 244 8.37 13.10 -10.05
N CYS A 245 9.14 12.03 -10.28
CA CYS A 245 9.78 11.30 -9.19
C CYS A 245 10.94 12.10 -8.58
N THR A 246 11.05 12.09 -7.25
CA THR A 246 12.06 12.81 -6.48
C THR A 246 12.89 11.85 -5.60
N GLY A 247 13.94 12.38 -4.96
CA GLY A 247 14.80 11.61 -4.04
C GLY A 247 15.36 10.34 -4.68
N ILE A 248 15.26 9.21 -3.96
CA ILE A 248 15.73 7.89 -4.40
C ILE A 248 15.04 7.37 -5.67
N PHE A 249 13.90 7.96 -6.04
CA PHE A 249 13.10 7.55 -7.19
C PHE A 249 13.34 8.41 -8.43
N ARG A 250 14.20 9.44 -8.38
CA ARG A 250 14.50 10.30 -9.54
C ARG A 250 14.93 9.51 -10.78
N ARG A 251 15.62 8.38 -10.57
CA ARG A 251 16.05 7.43 -11.62
C ARG A 251 14.92 6.80 -12.44
N LEU A 252 13.67 6.89 -11.95
CA LEU A 252 12.49 6.35 -12.61
C LEU A 252 11.90 7.32 -13.65
N ASN A 253 12.25 8.61 -13.60
CA ASN A 253 11.72 9.58 -14.55
C ASN A 253 12.07 9.21 -15.99
N GLY A 254 11.09 9.35 -16.90
CA GLY A 254 11.19 8.92 -18.29
C GLY A 254 10.91 7.43 -18.52
N LYS A 255 10.84 6.62 -17.46
CA LYS A 255 10.53 5.18 -17.54
C LYS A 255 9.12 4.88 -17.06
N CYS A 256 8.56 3.73 -17.43
CA CYS A 256 7.29 3.24 -16.89
C CYS A 256 7.52 2.18 -15.82
N SER A 257 6.55 1.94 -14.91
CA SER A 257 6.75 0.98 -13.82
C SER A 257 6.99 -0.44 -14.32
N LEU A 258 6.31 -0.82 -15.41
CA LEU A 258 6.46 -2.13 -16.02
C LEU A 258 7.91 -2.35 -16.47
N SER A 259 8.56 -1.36 -17.10
CA SER A 259 9.95 -1.48 -17.55
C SER A 259 10.96 -1.81 -16.45
N GLU A 260 10.63 -1.51 -15.19
CA GLU A 260 11.50 -1.79 -14.04
C GLU A 260 11.30 -3.21 -13.48
N SER A 261 10.17 -3.87 -13.77
CA SER A 261 9.84 -5.21 -13.29
C SER A 261 9.98 -6.32 -14.36
N ILE A 262 10.10 -5.95 -15.64
CA ILE A 262 10.21 -6.88 -16.78
C ILE A 262 11.46 -7.75 -16.72
N LYS A 263 11.33 -9.01 -17.16
CA LYS A 263 12.41 -9.97 -17.41
C LYS A 263 13.46 -9.39 -18.38
N THR A 264 14.74 -9.57 -18.09
CA THR A 264 15.81 -9.17 -19.00
C THR A 264 15.65 -9.85 -20.36
N GLY A 265 15.78 -9.09 -21.46
CA GLY A 265 15.71 -9.62 -22.82
C GLY A 265 14.30 -9.93 -23.34
N VAL A 266 13.25 -9.44 -22.65
CA VAL A 266 11.86 -9.59 -23.10
C VAL A 266 11.33 -8.26 -23.62
N ASP A 267 10.99 -8.22 -24.90
CA ASP A 267 10.30 -7.08 -25.50
C ASP A 267 8.82 -7.11 -25.14
N LEU A 268 8.30 -5.95 -24.73
CA LEU A 268 6.87 -5.79 -24.59
C LEU A 268 6.24 -5.73 -25.98
N PRO A 269 5.15 -6.47 -26.24
CA PRO A 269 4.37 -6.20 -27.43
C PRO A 269 3.87 -4.76 -27.40
N SER A 270 3.59 -4.16 -28.57
CA SER A 270 2.82 -2.92 -28.62
C SER A 270 1.40 -3.21 -28.13
N ILE A 271 1.19 -3.09 -26.82
CA ILE A 271 -0.13 -3.29 -26.19
C ILE A 271 -1.03 -2.06 -26.47
N PHE A 272 -0.45 -0.98 -27.03
CA PHE A 272 -1.11 0.26 -27.43
C PHE A 272 -0.45 0.86 -28.68
#